data_AF-A0A7S2P511-F1
#
_entry.id   AF-A0A7S2P511-F1
#
_cell.length_a   1.000
_cell.length_b   1.000
_cell.length_c   1.000
_cell.angle_alpha   90.00
_cell.angle_beta   90.00
_cell.angle_gamma   90.00
#
_symmetry.space_group_name_H-M   'P 1'
#
loop_
_entity.id
_entity.type
_entity.pdbx_description
1 polymer ?
#
loop_
_entity_poly.entity_id
_entity_poly.type
_entity_poly.pdbx_seq_one_letter_code
_entity_poly.pdbx_strand_id
1 'polypeptide(L)'
;AWRVAGICLFSALGSFLFGLDMGYIGPIIEDPEFMRDVAHLPHWDAPGAQIGGVTAGFIVSVFSLGCMFSAFPVVSSFFLDVLGRKASIVIGSAVFLAGGVIQSVAGSVLIMVAG
;
A
#
# COMPACT_ATOMS: atom_id res chain seq x y z
N ALA A 1 -22.43 8.40 -23.71
CA ALA A 1 -22.07 7.07 -23.15
C ALA A 1 -20.56 6.90 -22.97
N TRP A 2 -19.76 6.89 -24.05
CA TRP A 2 -18.29 6.68 -24.00
C TRP A 2 -17.53 7.56 -22.99
N ARG A 3 -17.82 8.87 -22.92
CA ARG A 3 -17.15 9.80 -21.98
C ARG A 3 -17.37 9.43 -20.51
N VAL A 4 -18.58 8.99 -20.16
CA VAL A 4 -18.93 8.58 -18.79
C VAL A 4 -18.30 7.23 -18.47
N ALA A 5 -18.34 6.29 -19.43
CA ALA A 5 -17.67 5.00 -19.30
C ALA A 5 -16.17 5.16 -19.02
N GLY A 6 -15.48 6.06 -19.75
CA GLY A 6 -14.07 6.36 -19.48
C GLY A 6 -13.82 6.85 -18.06
N ILE A 7 -14.63 7.80 -17.55
CA ILE A 7 -14.48 8.34 -16.19
C ILE A 7 -14.72 7.26 -15.12
N CYS A 8 -15.75 6.42 -15.29
CA CYS A 8 -16.03 5.32 -14.38
C CYS A 8 -14.89 4.30 -14.36
N LEU A 9 -14.32 3.98 -15.52
CA LEU A 9 -13.23 3.02 -15.64
C LEU A 9 -11.96 3.54 -14.95
N PHE A 10 -11.60 4.82 -15.17
CA PHE A 10 -10.48 5.45 -14.46
C PHE A 10 -10.70 5.54 -12.94
N SER A 11 -11.93 5.80 -12.50
CA SER A 11 -12.26 5.81 -11.07
C SER A 11 -12.16 4.41 -10.45
N ALA A 12 -12.52 3.36 -11.20
CA ALA A 12 -12.45 1.97 -10.74
C ALA A 12 -11.02 1.43 -10.68
N LEU A 13 -10.08 1.98 -11.46
CA LEU A 13 -8.67 1.60 -11.39
C LEU A 13 -8.09 1.82 -9.99
N GLY A 14 -8.46 2.91 -9.30
CA GLY A 14 -7.99 3.14 -7.92
C GLY A 14 -8.39 2.02 -6.96
N SER A 15 -9.64 1.58 -7.01
CA SER A 15 -10.11 0.42 -6.22
C SER A 15 -9.47 -0.91 -6.66
N PHE A 16 -9.11 -1.04 -7.93
CA PHE A 16 -8.42 -2.22 -8.44
C PHE A 16 -6.97 -2.30 -7.91
N LEU A 17 -6.22 -1.18 -7.98
CA LEU A 17 -4.86 -1.09 -7.46
C LEU A 17 -4.83 -1.38 -5.95
N PHE A 18 -5.79 -0.84 -5.20
CA PHE A 18 -5.94 -1.13 -3.77
C PHE A 18 -6.11 -2.64 -3.48
N GLY A 19 -6.92 -3.33 -4.27
CA GLY A 19 -7.10 -4.78 -4.14
C GLY A 19 -5.86 -5.57 -4.55
N LEU A 20 -5.11 -5.07 -5.53
CA LEU A 20 -3.85 -5.66 -5.97
C LEU A 20 -2.79 -5.62 -4.86
N ASP A 21 -2.67 -4.50 -4.14
CA ASP A 21 -1.73 -4.34 -3.00
C ASP A 21 -1.98 -5.36 -1.89
N MET A 22 -3.25 -5.54 -1.51
CA MET A 22 -3.65 -6.55 -0.53
C MET A 22 -3.36 -7.97 -1.01
N GLY A 23 -3.39 -8.21 -2.33
CA GLY A 23 -3.20 -9.53 -2.94
C GLY A 23 -1.74 -9.93 -3.12
N TYR A 24 -0.84 -9.00 -3.48
CA TYR A 24 0.55 -9.35 -3.77
C TYR A 24 1.44 -9.41 -2.53
N ILE A 25 1.02 -8.82 -1.41
CA ILE A 25 1.88 -8.69 -0.23
C ILE A 25 2.26 -10.04 0.41
N GLY A 26 1.39 -11.05 0.33
CA GLY A 26 1.67 -12.40 0.80
C GLY A 26 2.85 -13.05 0.07
N PRO A 27 2.77 -13.20 -1.26
CA PRO A 27 3.87 -13.72 -2.08
C PRO A 27 5.20 -12.98 -1.92
N ILE A 28 5.19 -11.64 -1.75
CA ILE A 28 6.42 -10.86 -1.61
C ILE A 28 7.12 -11.09 -0.27
N ILE A 29 6.38 -11.32 0.82
CA ILE A 29 6.97 -11.60 2.13
C ILE A 29 7.66 -12.98 2.15
N GLU A 30 7.26 -13.89 1.26
CA GLU A 30 7.86 -15.21 1.09
C GLU A 30 9.04 -15.22 0.10
N ASP A 31 9.31 -14.10 -0.58
CA ASP A 31 10.34 -14.01 -1.61
C ASP A 31 11.75 -13.85 -1.00
N PRO A 32 12.73 -14.69 -1.39
CA PRO A 32 14.09 -14.66 -0.84
C PRO A 32 14.83 -13.34 -1.05
N GLU A 33 14.55 -12.58 -2.12
CA GLU A 33 15.19 -11.27 -2.33
C GLU A 33 14.69 -10.24 -1.31
N PHE A 34 13.40 -10.27 -0.98
CA PHE A 34 12.82 -9.42 0.06
C PHE A 34 13.38 -9.74 1.46
N MET A 35 13.62 -11.02 1.76
CA MET A 35 14.23 -11.44 3.02
C MET A 35 15.69 -10.98 3.16
N ARG A 36 16.41 -10.90 2.04
CA ARG A 36 17.79 -10.43 1.97
C ARG A 36 17.88 -8.91 2.14
N ASP A 37 17.08 -8.16 1.38
CA ASP A 37 17.26 -6.71 1.22
C ASP A 37 16.43 -5.87 2.22
N VAL A 38 15.31 -6.39 2.73
CA VAL A 38 14.41 -5.63 3.61
C VAL A 38 14.48 -6.12 5.06
N ALA A 39 14.53 -7.43 5.26
CA ALA A 39 14.53 -8.04 6.58
C ALA A 39 15.92 -8.36 7.14
N HIS A 40 16.99 -8.21 6.34
CA HIS A 40 18.39 -8.44 6.72
C HIS A 40 18.60 -9.72 7.55
N LEU A 41 17.92 -10.83 7.19
CA LEU A 41 18.05 -12.05 7.98
C LEU A 41 19.46 -12.65 7.81
N PRO A 42 20.15 -13.01 8.91
CA PRO A 42 21.48 -13.61 8.85
C PRO A 42 21.49 -15.02 8.25
N HIS A 43 20.32 -15.63 7.98
CA HIS A 43 20.18 -17.01 7.46
C HIS A 43 19.22 -17.05 6.25
N TRP A 44 19.36 -16.11 5.30
CA TRP A 44 18.54 -16.03 4.09
C TRP A 44 18.65 -17.27 3.16
N ASP A 45 19.68 -18.09 3.33
CA ASP A 45 19.96 -19.29 2.51
C ASP A 45 19.55 -20.62 3.22
N ALA A 46 18.93 -20.54 4.40
CA ALA A 46 18.51 -21.73 5.15
C ALA A 46 17.11 -22.21 4.72
N PRO A 47 16.89 -23.52 4.48
CA PRO A 47 15.57 -24.05 4.14
C PRO A 47 14.63 -23.89 5.34
N GLY A 48 13.69 -22.93 5.24
CA GLY A 48 12.77 -22.56 6.31
C GLY A 48 13.01 -21.17 6.92
N ALA A 49 13.90 -20.36 6.36
CA ALA A 49 13.97 -18.95 6.69
C ALA A 49 12.62 -18.30 6.37
N GLN A 50 11.94 -17.81 7.39
CA GLN A 50 10.67 -17.10 7.26
C GLN A 50 10.76 -15.78 8.03
N ILE A 51 10.17 -14.73 7.45
CA ILE A 51 9.99 -13.47 8.17
C ILE A 51 9.06 -13.77 9.34
N GLY A 52 9.45 -13.35 10.55
CA GLY A 52 8.63 -13.58 11.73
C GLY A 52 7.21 -13.05 11.51
N GLY A 53 6.19 -13.86 11.83
CA GLY A 53 4.78 -13.51 11.57
C GLY A 53 4.34 -12.18 12.20
N VAL A 54 5.04 -11.73 13.25
CA VAL A 54 4.86 -10.41 13.86
C VAL A 54 5.21 -9.28 12.89
N THR A 55 6.31 -9.39 12.14
CA THR A 55 6.75 -8.38 11.18
C THR A 55 5.83 -8.34 9.95
N ALA A 56 5.46 -9.51 9.43
CA ALA A 56 4.49 -9.61 8.33
C ALA A 56 3.14 -9.02 8.73
N GLY A 57 2.63 -9.37 9.93
CA GLY A 57 1.41 -8.82 10.48
C GLY A 57 1.49 -7.31 10.73
N PHE A 58 2.65 -6.79 11.13
CA PHE A 58 2.87 -5.37 11.32
C PHE A 58 2.74 -4.58 10.00
N ILE A 59 3.30 -5.10 8.91
CA ILE A 59 3.20 -4.49 7.57
C ILE A 59 1.73 -4.44 7.09
N VAL A 60 0.99 -5.54 7.23
CA VAL A 60 -0.42 -5.58 6.80
C VAL A 60 -1.31 -4.73 7.72
N SER A 61 -1.02 -4.68 9.02
CA SER A 61 -1.80 -3.90 9.97
C SER A 61 -1.57 -2.39 9.83
N VAL A 62 -0.37 -1.90 9.50
CA VAL A 62 -0.16 -0.48 9.24
C VAL A 62 -0.94 0.00 8.01
N PHE A 63 -0.99 -0.81 6.95
CA PHE A 63 -1.82 -0.54 5.77
C PHE A 63 -3.30 -0.46 6.15
N SER A 64 -3.79 -1.45 6.92
CA SER A 64 -5.17 -1.50 7.39
C SER A 64 -5.51 -0.31 8.31
N LEU A 65 -4.60 0.11 9.17
CA LEU A 65 -4.74 1.28 10.02
C LEU A 65 -4.82 2.56 9.18
N GLY A 66 -3.92 2.74 8.20
CA GLY A 66 -3.97 3.86 7.26
C GLY A 66 -5.31 3.93 6.52
N CYS A 67 -5.83 2.79 6.08
CA CYS A 67 -7.16 2.68 5.48
C CYS A 67 -8.25 3.13 6.45
N MET A 68 -8.23 2.64 7.70
CA MET A 68 -9.20 3.04 8.72
C MET A 68 -9.18 4.54 8.98
N PHE A 69 -8.01 5.16 9.07
CA PHE A 69 -7.88 6.61 9.27
C PHE A 69 -8.38 7.41 8.06
N SER A 70 -8.04 6.98 6.85
CA SER A 70 -8.49 7.65 5.62
C SER A 70 -10.00 7.52 5.37
N ALA A 71 -10.59 6.38 5.73
CA ALA A 71 -12.01 6.12 5.63
C ALA A 71 -12.82 6.76 6.76
N PHE A 72 -12.16 7.33 7.78
CA PHE A 72 -12.84 7.90 8.92
C PHE A 72 -13.76 9.05 8.45
N PRO A 73 -15.03 9.11 8.91
CA PRO A 73 -16.03 10.02 8.36
C PRO A 73 -15.61 11.49 8.41
N VAL A 74 -14.89 11.88 9.46
CA VAL A 74 -14.41 13.26 9.63
C VAL A 74 -13.39 13.63 8.56
N VAL A 75 -12.46 12.72 8.23
CA VAL A 75 -11.40 12.95 7.25
C VAL A 75 -11.98 12.89 5.83
N SER A 76 -12.78 11.86 5.56
CA SER A 76 -13.40 11.63 4.26
C SER A 76 -14.38 12.75 3.89
N SER A 77 -15.28 13.14 4.80
CA SER A 77 -16.25 14.21 4.53
C SER A 77 -15.57 15.57 4.36
N PHE A 78 -14.53 15.89 5.15
CA PHE A 78 -13.80 17.14 4.99
C PHE A 78 -13.10 17.23 3.62
N PHE A 79 -12.46 16.15 3.16
CA PHE A 79 -11.85 16.12 1.83
C PHE A 79 -12.88 16.18 0.70
N LEU A 80 -14.04 15.55 0.87
CA LEU A 80 -15.09 15.53 -0.16
C LEU A 80 -15.83 16.88 -0.27
N ASP A 81 -16.09 17.53 0.87
CA ASP A 81 -16.84 18.79 0.92
C ASP A 81 -15.98 20.02 0.59
N VAL A 82 -14.70 20.04 0.98
CA VAL A 82 -13.80 21.18 0.77
C VAL A 82 -13.05 21.11 -0.57
N LEU A 83 -12.52 19.94 -0.94
CA LEU A 83 -11.68 19.77 -2.13
C LEU A 83 -12.44 19.22 -3.34
N GLY A 84 -13.61 18.63 -3.13
CA GLY A 84 -14.42 18.01 -4.18
C GLY A 84 -13.91 16.63 -4.62
N ARG A 85 -14.83 15.81 -5.13
CA ARG A 85 -14.57 14.39 -5.49
C ARG A 85 -13.39 14.16 -6.43
N LYS A 86 -13.18 15.02 -7.43
CA LYS A 86 -12.10 14.85 -8.41
C LYS A 86 -10.72 15.11 -7.79
N ALA A 87 -10.57 16.16 -6.98
CA ALA A 87 -9.30 16.51 -6.37
C ALA A 87 -8.90 15.49 -5.30
N SER A 88 -9.87 14.97 -4.53
CA SER A 88 -9.64 13.91 -3.56
C SER A 88 -9.02 12.65 -4.20
N ILE A 89 -9.52 12.22 -5.36
CA ILE A 89 -8.96 11.07 -6.10
C ILE A 89 -7.51 11.37 -6.56
N VAL A 90 -7.25 12.57 -7.09
CA VAL A 90 -5.92 12.96 -7.58
C VAL A 90 -4.90 13.03 -6.43
N ILE A 91 -5.29 13.62 -5.29
CA ILE A 91 -4.43 13.71 -4.10
C ILE A 91 -4.15 12.32 -3.54
N GLY A 92 -5.17 11.47 -3.42
CA GLY A 92 -4.99 10.08 -2.97
C GLY A 92 -4.03 9.31 -3.89
N SER A 93 -4.15 9.50 -5.21
CA SER A 93 -3.25 8.88 -6.18
C SER A 93 -1.82 9.40 -6.06
N ALA A 94 -1.63 10.68 -5.77
CA ALA A 94 -0.30 11.28 -5.57
C ALA A 94 0.38 10.75 -4.30
N VAL A 95 -0.37 10.63 -3.19
CA VAL A 95 0.12 10.02 -1.94
C VAL A 95 0.49 8.56 -2.16
N PHE A 96 -0.35 7.81 -2.88
CA PHE A 96 -0.09 6.41 -3.23
C PHE A 96 1.20 6.24 -4.03
N LEU A 97 1.42 7.08 -5.04
CA LEU A 97 2.65 7.07 -5.84
C LEU A 97 3.88 7.43 -5.01
N ALA A 98 3.79 8.47 -4.16
CA ALA A 98 4.90 8.87 -3.31
C ALA A 98 5.29 7.76 -2.32
N GLY A 99 4.29 7.10 -1.71
CA GLY A 99 4.51 5.97 -0.81
C GLY A 99 5.14 4.77 -1.51
N GLY A 100 4.60 4.39 -2.68
CA GLY A 100 5.16 3.31 -3.50
C GLY A 100 6.63 3.54 -3.89
N VAL A 101 7.02 4.80 -4.16
CA VAL A 101 8.43 5.14 -4.43
C VAL A 101 9.29 4.91 -3.17
N ILE A 102 8.83 5.35 -2.00
CA ILE A 102 9.55 5.15 -0.74
C ILE A 102 9.70 3.66 -0.43
N GLN A 103 8.63 2.88 -0.60
CA GLN A 103 8.63 1.43 -0.41
C GLN A 103 9.59 0.73 -1.39
N SER A 104 9.66 1.17 -2.65
CA SER A 104 10.53 0.56 -3.67
C SER A 104 12.03 0.77 -3.43
N VAL A 105 12.41 1.82 -2.69
CA VAL A 105 13.82 2.15 -2.38
C VAL A 105 14.18 1.78 -0.93
N ALA A 106 13.22 1.23 -0.17
CA ALA A 106 13.41 0.91 1.24
C ALA A 106 14.38 -0.28 1.44
N GLY A 107 15.57 -0.01 1.96
CA GLY A 107 16.52 -1.04 2.40
C GLY A 107 16.31 -1.52 3.84
N SER A 108 15.13 -1.30 4.42
CA SER A 108 14.81 -1.73 5.80
C SER A 108 13.30 -1.75 6.00
N VAL A 109 12.80 -2.73 6.77
CA VAL A 109 11.37 -2.84 7.13
C VAL A 109 10.79 -1.52 7.64
N LEU A 110 11.55 -0.76 8.44
CA LEU A 110 11.08 0.50 9.02
C LEU A 110 10.81 1.59 7.96
N ILE A 111 11.69 1.70 6.96
CA ILE A 111 11.53 2.68 5.86
C ILE A 111 10.37 2.26 4.96
N MET A 112 10.20 0.96 4.75
CA MET A 112 9.08 0.41 3.98
C MET A 112 7.74 0.66 4.68
N VAL A 113 7.68 0.53 6.00
CA VAL A 113 6.48 0.82 6.81
C VAL A 113 6.17 2.32 6.88
N ALA A 114 7.18 3.18 6.75
CA ALA A 114 7.02 4.63 6.77
C ALA A 114 6.55 5.22 5.43
N GLY A 115 6.74 4.48 4.33
CA GLY A 115 6.25 4.82 3.00
C GLY A 115 4.82 4.37 2.74
#